data_AF-A0A821KE99-F1
#
_entry.id   AF-A0A821KE99-F1
#
_cell.length_a   1.000
_cell.length_b   1.000
_cell.length_c   1.000
_cell.angle_alpha   90.00
_cell.angle_beta   90.00
_cell.angle_gamma   90.00
#
_symmetry.space_group_name_H-M   'P 1'
#
loop_
_entity.id
_entity.type
_entity.pdbx_description
1 polymer ?
#
loop_
_entity_poly.entity_id
_entity_poly.type
_entity_poly.pdbx_seq_one_letter_code
_entity_poly.pdbx_strand_id
1 'polypeptide(L)'
;MTIEREQNTNIDDGEFDQIPQILFEGVSSLKAIGCPGTLIPMTNQARAVICGADSNNLIAAASLLGRGRCLVFAHSDYPYMFINVDVEDRRFVENCRLWLAKGRNAQFVLIDDTQSLSDVPLDETILVWNGECIKNDTFMQNLHDYLRQGGALVCGATPWGWLQLNSGKILS
;
A
#
# COMPACT_ATOMS: atom_id res chain seq x y z
N MET A 1 14.80 5.21 -22.24
CA MET A 1 13.78 4.32 -21.66
C MET A 1 12.52 5.16 -21.51
N THR A 2 11.59 5.00 -22.45
CA THR A 2 10.40 5.85 -22.56
C THR A 2 9.31 5.20 -21.73
N ILE A 3 8.86 5.89 -20.67
CA ILE A 3 7.72 5.44 -19.86
C ILE A 3 6.47 5.76 -20.67
N GLU A 4 5.89 4.74 -21.30
CA GLU A 4 4.61 4.85 -21.98
C GLU A 4 3.50 5.08 -20.96
N ARG A 5 2.71 6.14 -21.17
CA ARG A 5 1.53 6.47 -20.35
C ARG A 5 0.41 5.50 -20.72
N GLU A 6 0.14 4.54 -19.84
CA GLU A 6 -1.05 3.71 -19.96
C GLU A 6 -2.32 4.53 -19.75
N GLN A 7 -3.26 4.37 -20.68
CA GLN A 7 -4.54 5.09 -20.71
C GLN A 7 -5.57 4.48 -19.77
N ASN A 8 -6.21 5.38 -19.01
CA ASN A 8 -7.51 5.34 -18.34
C ASN A 8 -8.25 3.99 -18.30
N THR A 9 -8.19 3.34 -17.14
CA THR A 9 -9.23 2.42 -16.68
C THR A 9 -10.29 3.26 -15.95
N ASN A 10 -11.54 3.21 -16.44
CA ASN A 10 -12.71 3.87 -15.84
C ASN A 10 -12.93 3.38 -14.40
N ILE A 11 -12.25 3.99 -13.44
CA ILE A 11 -12.81 4.25 -12.12
C ILE A 11 -13.55 5.58 -12.28
N ASP A 12 -14.79 5.66 -11.81
CA ASP A 12 -15.49 6.94 -11.76
C ASP A 12 -14.57 7.94 -11.04
N ASP A 13 -14.14 9.01 -11.72
CA ASP A 13 -13.13 9.95 -11.22
C ASP A 13 -13.53 10.48 -9.82
N GLY A 14 -14.83 10.45 -9.50
CA GLY A 14 -15.37 10.77 -8.18
C GLY A 14 -15.05 9.79 -7.04
N GLU A 15 -14.90 8.48 -7.28
CA GLU A 15 -14.53 7.51 -6.22
C GLU A 15 -13.05 7.69 -5.83
N PHE A 16 -12.20 8.00 -6.80
CA PHE A 16 -10.75 8.10 -6.60
C PHE A 16 -10.36 9.31 -5.74
N ASP A 17 -11.03 10.44 -5.90
CA ASP A 17 -10.80 11.63 -5.07
C ASP A 17 -11.36 11.51 -3.65
N GLN A 18 -12.25 10.55 -3.41
CA GLN A 18 -12.89 10.28 -2.12
C GLN A 18 -12.18 9.20 -1.30
N ILE A 19 -11.06 8.64 -1.79
CA ILE A 19 -10.36 7.55 -1.09
C ILE A 19 -10.07 7.88 0.38
N PRO A 20 -9.51 9.05 0.74
CA PRO A 20 -9.26 9.34 2.15
C PRO A 20 -10.54 9.30 3.00
N GLN A 21 -11.65 9.85 2.49
CA GLN A 21 -12.94 9.86 3.18
C GLN A 21 -13.50 8.43 3.34
N ILE A 22 -13.39 7.60 2.31
CA ILE A 22 -13.81 6.19 2.34
C ILE A 22 -12.99 5.43 3.39
N LEU A 23 -11.66 5.57 3.38
CA LEU A 23 -10.79 4.83 4.29
C LEU A 23 -10.98 5.26 5.75
N PHE A 24 -11.28 6.54 6.00
CA PHE A 24 -11.48 7.09 7.34
C PHE A 24 -12.95 7.18 7.79
N GLU A 25 -13.90 6.62 7.05
CA GLU A 25 -15.31 6.66 7.44
C GLU A 25 -15.53 6.00 8.82
N GLY A 26 -16.00 6.80 9.78
CA GLY A 26 -16.21 6.35 11.16
C GLY A 26 -14.92 6.08 11.96
N VAL A 27 -13.76 6.50 11.47
CA VAL A 27 -12.46 6.41 12.16
C VAL A 27 -12.19 7.74 12.86
N SER A 28 -12.10 7.73 14.20
CA SER A 28 -11.78 8.92 14.99
C SER A 28 -10.29 9.10 15.28
N SER A 29 -9.55 7.99 15.26
CA SER A 29 -8.13 7.95 15.60
C SER A 29 -7.50 6.70 14.99
N LEU A 30 -6.20 6.77 14.73
CA LEU A 30 -5.37 5.63 14.32
C LEU A 30 -4.10 5.65 15.16
N LYS A 31 -3.60 4.47 15.52
CA LYS A 31 -2.34 4.37 16.26
C LYS A 31 -1.18 4.94 15.44
N ALA A 32 -0.39 5.80 16.07
CA ALA A 32 0.89 6.22 15.50
C ALA A 32 1.91 5.09 15.65
N ILE A 33 2.55 4.69 14.56
CA ILE A 33 3.50 3.58 14.53
C ILE A 33 4.88 4.10 14.16
N GLY A 34 5.85 3.86 15.06
CA GLY A 34 7.26 4.14 14.83
C GLY A 34 7.56 5.61 14.50
N CYS A 35 8.59 5.82 13.68
CA CYS A 35 8.96 7.11 13.14
C CYS A 35 8.89 7.04 11.61
N PRO A 36 7.75 7.33 10.98
CA PRO A 36 7.60 7.11 9.54
C PRO A 36 8.47 8.06 8.73
N GLY A 37 8.97 7.57 7.59
CA GLY A 37 9.57 8.43 6.57
C GLY A 37 8.53 9.26 5.83
N THR A 38 8.90 9.75 4.66
CA THR A 38 8.01 10.49 3.76
C THR A 38 7.89 9.78 2.42
N LEU A 39 6.66 9.61 1.93
CA LEU A 39 6.36 9.12 0.58
C LEU A 39 6.32 10.28 -0.40
N ILE A 40 6.80 10.01 -1.61
CA ILE A 40 6.68 10.93 -2.75
C ILE A 40 5.91 10.20 -3.86
N PRO A 41 4.60 10.47 -4.03
CA PRO A 41 3.83 9.89 -5.12
C PRO A 41 4.31 10.42 -6.46
N MET A 42 4.65 9.51 -7.38
CA MET A 42 5.22 9.86 -8.69
C MET A 42 4.19 9.82 -9.83
N THR A 43 2.93 9.49 -9.53
CA THR A 43 1.87 9.32 -10.53
C THR A 43 0.63 10.12 -10.14
N ASN A 44 -0.22 10.45 -11.12
CA ASN A 44 -1.54 11.03 -10.88
C ASN A 44 -2.56 10.01 -10.36
N GLN A 45 -2.20 8.72 -10.38
CA GLN A 45 -2.98 7.59 -9.89
C GLN A 45 -2.67 7.26 -8.42
N ALA A 46 -2.10 8.21 -7.68
CA ALA A 46 -1.91 8.12 -6.24
C ALA A 46 -2.64 9.25 -5.50
N ARG A 47 -3.07 8.97 -4.27
CA ARG A 47 -3.73 9.91 -3.36
C ARG A 47 -3.13 9.84 -1.97
N ALA A 48 -2.92 11.00 -1.38
CA ALA A 48 -2.49 11.11 0.00
C ALA A 48 -3.60 10.62 0.93
N VAL A 49 -3.26 9.75 1.89
CA VAL A 49 -4.23 9.16 2.83
C VAL A 49 -3.91 9.59 4.26
N ILE A 50 -2.64 9.52 4.68
CA ILE A 50 -2.18 9.92 6.02
C ILE A 50 -0.98 10.84 5.87
N CYS A 51 -1.04 12.02 6.47
CA CYS A 51 0.11 12.88 6.67
C CYS A 51 0.50 12.89 8.16
N GLY A 52 1.77 13.21 8.43
CA GLY A 52 2.24 13.49 9.78
C GLY A 52 1.73 14.83 10.31
N ALA A 53 2.44 15.39 11.29
CA ALA A 53 2.10 16.70 11.86
C ALA A 53 2.10 17.85 10.82
N ASP A 54 2.83 17.68 9.72
CA ASP A 54 2.81 18.55 8.55
C ASP A 54 2.18 17.79 7.37
N SER A 55 1.29 18.45 6.62
CA SER A 55 0.71 17.95 5.38
C SER A 55 1.75 17.59 4.31
N ASN A 56 2.96 18.15 4.37
CA ASN A 56 4.07 17.79 3.47
C ASN A 56 4.72 16.44 3.83
N ASN A 57 4.51 15.94 5.05
CA ASN A 57 5.04 14.66 5.48
C ASN A 57 4.01 13.55 5.20
N LEU A 58 3.94 13.10 3.95
CA LEU A 58 3.04 12.03 3.55
C LEU A 58 3.52 10.68 4.10
N ILE A 59 2.73 10.06 4.97
CA ILE A 59 3.04 8.79 5.64
C ILE A 59 2.40 7.61 4.92
N ALA A 60 1.19 7.78 4.39
CA ALA A 60 0.49 6.74 3.65
C ALA A 60 -0.16 7.27 2.38
N ALA A 61 -0.04 6.51 1.30
CA ALA A 61 -0.64 6.82 0.01
C ALA A 61 -1.43 5.62 -0.52
N ALA A 62 -2.61 5.88 -1.06
CA ALA A 62 -3.35 4.93 -1.86
C ALA A 62 -2.98 5.12 -3.33
N SER A 63 -2.89 4.04 -4.10
CA SER A 63 -2.58 4.13 -5.53
C SER A 63 -3.31 3.05 -6.34
N LEU A 64 -3.49 3.32 -7.63
CA LEU A 64 -3.93 2.34 -8.60
C LEU A 64 -2.75 1.86 -9.45
N LEU A 65 -2.76 0.57 -9.79
CA LEU A 65 -1.83 -0.02 -10.77
C LEU A 65 -2.60 -0.99 -11.67
N GLY A 66 -2.84 -0.59 -12.92
CA GLY A 66 -3.73 -1.32 -13.82
C GLY A 66 -5.16 -1.38 -13.25
N ARG A 67 -5.64 -2.58 -12.92
CA ARG A 67 -6.92 -2.76 -12.21
C ARG A 67 -6.77 -2.92 -10.69
N GLY A 68 -5.55 -2.98 -10.17
CA GLY A 68 -5.27 -3.23 -8.75
C GLY A 68 -5.33 -1.97 -7.89
N ARG A 69 -5.46 -2.18 -6.58
CA ARG A 69 -5.46 -1.13 -5.55
C ARG A 69 -4.34 -1.38 -4.55
N CYS A 70 -3.56 -0.34 -4.27
CA CYS A 70 -2.43 -0.40 -3.36
C CYS A 70 -2.61 0.60 -2.21
N LEU A 71 -2.17 0.23 -1.02
CA LEU A 71 -1.99 1.13 0.11
C LEU A 71 -0.53 1.02 0.59
N VAL A 72 0.21 2.11 0.51
CA VAL A 72 1.65 2.15 0.77
C VAL A 72 1.92 3.02 1.99
N PHE A 73 2.80 2.56 2.88
CA PHE A 73 3.20 3.25 4.10
C PHE A 73 4.71 3.54 4.15
N ALA A 74 5.07 4.65 4.79
CA ALA A 74 6.46 5.07 5.00
C ALA A 74 7.14 4.44 6.23
N HIS A 75 6.56 3.36 6.78
CA HIS A 75 7.17 2.56 7.84
C HIS A 75 6.72 1.09 7.69
N SER A 76 7.66 0.15 7.86
CA SER A 76 7.45 -1.30 7.66
C SER A 76 6.49 -1.94 8.68
N ASP A 77 6.32 -1.32 9.85
CA ASP A 77 5.39 -1.83 10.87
C ASP A 77 3.90 -1.54 10.60
N TYR A 78 3.55 -0.53 9.77
CA TYR A 78 2.14 -0.25 9.46
C TYR A 78 1.42 -1.45 8.81
N PRO A 79 2.00 -2.14 7.80
CA PRO A 79 1.44 -3.37 7.25
C PRO A 79 0.99 -4.40 8.30
N TYR A 80 1.69 -4.54 9.42
CA TYR A 80 1.31 -5.51 10.46
C TYR A 80 -0.02 -5.19 11.16
N MET A 81 -0.50 -3.94 11.11
CA MET A 81 -1.81 -3.59 11.66
C MET A 81 -2.97 -4.28 10.94
N PHE A 82 -2.75 -4.70 9.69
CA PHE A 82 -3.72 -5.44 8.88
C PHE A 82 -3.74 -6.95 9.19
N ILE A 83 -2.68 -7.45 9.83
CA ILE A 83 -2.54 -8.84 10.27
C ILE A 83 -2.98 -8.98 11.73
N ASN A 84 -2.48 -8.10 12.59
CA ASN A 84 -2.76 -8.07 14.03
C ASN A 84 -3.62 -6.83 14.34
N VAL A 85 -4.92 -6.95 14.08
CA VAL A 85 -5.85 -5.81 14.13
C VAL A 85 -6.23 -5.49 15.58
N ASP A 86 -5.70 -4.39 16.10
CA ASP A 86 -6.11 -3.79 17.37
C ASP A 86 -7.58 -3.29 17.28
N VAL A 87 -8.29 -3.24 18.42
CA VAL A 87 -9.71 -2.81 18.45
C VAL A 87 -9.88 -1.39 17.91
N GLU A 88 -8.93 -0.51 18.20
CA GLU A 88 -8.94 0.91 17.82
C GLU A 88 -8.79 1.09 16.29
N ASP A 89 -7.98 0.26 15.64
CA ASP A 89 -7.70 0.34 14.21
C ASP A 89 -8.68 -0.48 13.35
N ARG A 90 -9.56 -1.28 13.99
CA ARG A 90 -10.47 -2.23 13.31
C ARG A 90 -11.33 -1.58 12.23
N ARG A 91 -11.89 -0.40 12.50
CA ARG A 91 -12.74 0.30 11.53
C ARG A 91 -11.94 0.70 10.30
N PHE A 92 -10.75 1.27 10.50
CA PHE A 92 -9.85 1.65 9.41
C PHE A 92 -9.44 0.44 8.57
N VAL A 93 -9.02 -0.66 9.21
CA VAL A 93 -8.66 -1.90 8.51
C VAL A 93 -9.82 -2.48 7.70
N GLU A 94 -11.05 -2.43 8.22
CA GLU A 94 -12.23 -2.90 7.49
C GLU A 94 -12.55 -2.01 6.28
N ASN A 95 -12.49 -0.69 6.43
CA ASN A 95 -12.69 0.24 5.31
C ASN A 95 -11.62 0.02 4.22
N CYS A 96 -10.36 -0.17 4.63
CA CYS A 96 -9.28 -0.54 3.73
C CYS A 96 -9.53 -1.88 3.03
N ARG A 97 -10.02 -2.91 3.72
CA ARG A 97 -10.37 -4.20 3.12
C ARG A 97 -11.42 -4.01 2.02
N LEU A 98 -12.51 -3.31 2.34
CA LEU A 98 -13.59 -3.06 1.39
C LEU A 98 -13.08 -2.26 0.19
N TRP A 99 -12.28 -1.22 0.40
CA TRP A 99 -11.71 -0.47 -0.71
C TRP A 99 -10.74 -1.32 -1.55
N LEU A 100 -9.72 -1.94 -0.94
CA LEU A 100 -8.71 -2.74 -1.62
C LEU A 100 -9.33 -3.89 -2.42
N ALA A 101 -10.28 -4.60 -1.83
CA ALA A 101 -10.95 -5.75 -2.43
C ALA A 101 -12.20 -5.40 -3.27
N LYS A 102 -12.51 -4.11 -3.45
CA LYS A 102 -13.67 -3.61 -4.22
C LYS A 102 -15.00 -4.18 -3.70
N GLY A 103 -15.19 -4.13 -2.39
CA GLY A 103 -16.38 -4.60 -1.68
C GLY A 103 -16.40 -6.11 -1.42
N ARG A 104 -15.41 -6.87 -1.89
CA ARG A 104 -15.31 -8.31 -1.63
C ARG A 104 -14.72 -8.58 -0.25
N ASN A 105 -15.09 -9.72 0.33
CA ASN A 105 -14.53 -10.17 1.61
C ASN A 105 -13.20 -10.91 1.39
N ALA A 106 -12.11 -10.16 1.25
CA ALA A 106 -10.77 -10.71 1.06
C ALA A 106 -9.98 -10.77 2.38
N GLN A 107 -9.08 -11.74 2.47
CA GLN A 107 -8.18 -11.95 3.61
C GLN A 107 -6.86 -11.20 3.41
N PHE A 108 -6.36 -10.57 4.46
CA PHE A 108 -5.00 -10.04 4.48
C PHE A 108 -4.02 -11.20 4.69
N VAL A 109 -3.03 -11.32 3.81
CA VAL A 109 -2.03 -12.39 3.85
C VAL A 109 -0.64 -11.77 3.84
N LEU A 110 0.12 -12.04 4.90
CA LEU A 110 1.52 -11.63 5.00
C LEU A 110 2.38 -12.44 4.04
N ILE A 111 3.19 -11.76 3.23
CA ILE A 111 4.04 -12.39 2.20
C ILE A 111 5.54 -12.17 2.42
N ASP A 112 5.97 -11.79 3.62
CA ASP A 112 7.38 -11.56 3.96
C ASP A 112 8.24 -12.82 3.69
N ASP A 113 7.75 -14.00 4.05
CA ASP A 113 8.44 -15.29 3.83
C ASP A 113 8.08 -15.99 2.50
N THR A 114 7.15 -15.42 1.73
CA THR A 114 6.66 -16.02 0.48
C THR A 114 7.64 -15.79 -0.67
N GLN A 115 8.00 -16.87 -1.39
CA GLN A 115 8.93 -16.81 -2.53
C GLN A 115 8.23 -16.85 -3.91
N SER A 116 6.93 -17.15 -3.94
CA SER A 116 6.13 -17.21 -5.17
C SER A 116 4.69 -16.79 -4.91
N LEU A 117 4.07 -16.14 -5.90
CA LEU A 117 2.67 -15.68 -5.85
C LEU A 117 1.77 -16.44 -6.83
N SER A 118 2.26 -17.49 -7.49
CA SER A 118 1.56 -18.16 -8.60
C SER A 118 0.17 -18.71 -8.23
N ASP A 119 -0.01 -19.12 -6.98
CA ASP A 119 -1.24 -19.77 -6.50
C ASP A 119 -2.11 -18.85 -5.62
N VAL A 120 -1.81 -17.54 -5.60
CA VAL A 120 -2.57 -16.59 -4.77
C VAL A 120 -3.88 -16.20 -5.49
N PRO A 121 -5.06 -16.46 -4.89
CA PRO A 121 -6.33 -16.10 -5.49
C PRO A 121 -6.54 -14.58 -5.47
N LEU A 122 -6.64 -14.00 -6.67
CA LEU A 122 -6.77 -12.56 -6.93
C LEU A 122 -7.92 -11.88 -6.18
N ASP A 123 -9.03 -12.60 -6.02
CA ASP A 123 -10.30 -12.04 -5.57
C ASP A 123 -10.57 -12.25 -4.07
N GLU A 124 -9.75 -13.09 -3.44
CA GLU A 124 -9.88 -13.51 -2.05
C GLU A 124 -8.72 -13.02 -1.18
N THR A 125 -7.67 -12.47 -1.79
CA THR A 125 -6.42 -12.11 -1.08
C THR A 125 -6.06 -10.64 -1.25
N ILE A 126 -5.71 -10.01 -0.14
CA ILE A 126 -4.97 -8.75 -0.09
C ILE A 126 -3.57 -9.09 0.40
N LEU A 127 -2.57 -8.86 -0.44
CA LEU A 127 -1.18 -9.11 -0.09
C LEU A 127 -0.72 -8.05 0.93
N VAL A 128 0.01 -8.47 1.95
CA VAL A 128 0.63 -7.58 2.94
C VAL A 128 2.13 -7.82 2.95
N TRP A 129 2.91 -6.77 2.69
CA TRP A 129 4.37 -6.88 2.61
C TRP A 129 5.06 -5.73 3.37
N ASN A 130 5.97 -6.07 4.28
CA ASN A 130 6.70 -5.06 5.07
C ASN A 130 7.86 -4.36 4.31
N GLY A 131 8.14 -4.78 3.07
CA GLY A 131 9.15 -4.20 2.18
C GLY A 131 10.61 -4.41 2.60
N GLU A 132 10.88 -5.17 3.67
CA GLU A 132 12.23 -5.38 4.19
C GLU A 132 12.92 -6.61 3.59
N CYS A 133 12.16 -7.64 3.24
CA CYS A 133 12.72 -8.85 2.64
C CYS A 133 13.03 -8.63 1.15
N ILE A 134 14.27 -8.90 0.73
CA ILE A 134 14.66 -8.91 -0.68
C ILE A 134 13.88 -10.00 -1.41
N LYS A 135 13.23 -9.63 -2.52
CA LYS A 135 12.53 -10.54 -3.42
C LYS A 135 13.26 -10.59 -4.77
N ASN A 136 13.21 -11.74 -5.44
CA ASN A 136 13.82 -11.88 -6.76
C ASN A 136 12.95 -11.22 -7.86
N ASP A 137 13.54 -11.01 -9.04
CA ASP A 137 12.85 -10.36 -10.15
C ASP A 137 11.58 -11.09 -10.58
N THR A 138 11.58 -12.42 -10.57
CA THR A 138 10.40 -13.24 -10.88
C THR A 138 9.25 -12.96 -9.92
N PHE A 139 9.53 -12.86 -8.62
CA PHE A 139 8.54 -12.50 -7.62
C PHE A 139 8.00 -11.09 -7.86
N MET A 140 8.89 -10.13 -8.12
CA MET A 140 8.49 -8.74 -8.39
C MET A 140 7.63 -8.63 -9.65
N GLN A 141 7.94 -9.40 -10.69
CA GLN A 141 7.14 -9.49 -11.91
C GLN A 141 5.75 -10.10 -11.60
N ASN A 142 5.70 -11.21 -10.86
CA ASN A 142 4.44 -11.83 -10.47
C ASN A 142 3.57 -10.89 -9.62
N LEU A 143 4.18 -10.13 -8.70
CA LEU A 143 3.47 -9.14 -7.89
C LEU A 143 2.90 -8.01 -8.76
N HIS A 144 3.69 -7.54 -9.73
CA HIS A 144 3.25 -6.53 -10.68
C HIS A 144 2.07 -7.05 -11.53
N ASP A 145 2.14 -8.27 -12.02
CA ASP A 145 1.07 -8.89 -12.81
C ASP A 145 -0.19 -9.16 -11.96
N TYR A 146 -0.02 -9.56 -10.71
CA TYR A 146 -1.11 -9.71 -9.74
C TYR A 146 -1.88 -8.40 -9.56
N LEU A 147 -1.18 -7.30 -9.34
CA LEU A 147 -1.79 -5.97 -9.21
C LEU A 147 -2.49 -5.55 -10.49
N ARG A 148 -1.83 -5.64 -11.64
CA ARG A 148 -2.42 -5.25 -12.94
C ARG A 148 -3.71 -6.01 -13.25
N GLN A 149 -3.78 -7.28 -12.86
CA GLN A 149 -4.95 -8.12 -13.06
C GLN A 149 -6.14 -7.74 -12.18
N GLY A 150 -5.92 -7.03 -11.07
CA GLY A 150 -6.98 -6.56 -10.18
C GLY A 150 -6.76 -6.86 -8.70
N GLY A 151 -5.62 -7.45 -8.35
CA GLY A 151 -5.25 -7.78 -6.98
C GLY A 151 -4.96 -6.55 -6.14
N ALA A 152 -4.78 -6.78 -4.84
CA ALA A 152 -4.54 -5.73 -3.87
C ALA A 152 -3.26 -5.94 -3.06
N LEU A 153 -2.61 -4.83 -2.71
CA LEU A 153 -1.40 -4.81 -1.90
C LEU A 153 -1.49 -3.74 -0.81
N VAL A 154 -1.17 -4.13 0.42
CA VAL A 154 -0.71 -3.24 1.46
C VAL A 154 0.80 -3.44 1.58
N CYS A 155 1.58 -2.37 1.46
CA CYS A 155 2.99 -2.46 1.73
C CYS A 155 3.54 -1.30 2.54
N GLY A 156 4.66 -1.55 3.21
CA GLY A 156 5.42 -0.56 3.94
C GLY A 156 6.89 -0.73 3.62
N ALA A 157 7.68 0.29 3.93
CA ALA A 157 9.13 0.18 4.02
C ALA A 157 9.59 1.24 5.03
N THR A 158 10.79 1.09 5.58
CA THR A 158 11.36 2.05 6.54
C THR A 158 12.59 2.72 5.91
N PRO A 159 12.43 3.79 5.10
CA PRO A 159 13.50 4.28 4.24
C PRO A 159 14.71 4.83 5.01
N TRP A 160 14.48 5.41 6.20
CA TRP A 160 15.57 5.93 7.03
C TRP A 160 16.46 4.82 7.59
N GLY A 161 15.97 3.58 7.73
CA GLY A 161 16.80 2.44 8.15
C GLY A 161 17.90 2.15 7.14
N TRP A 162 17.59 2.26 5.84
CA TRP A 162 18.59 2.14 4.78
C TRP A 162 19.66 3.23 4.89
N LEU A 163 19.29 4.48 5.21
CA LEU A 163 20.24 5.59 5.37
C LEU A 163 21.21 5.36 6.54
N GLN A 164 20.77 4.70 7.63
CA GLN A 164 21.66 4.33 8.74
C GLN A 164 22.77 3.37 8.28
N LEU A 165 22.44 2.44 7.38
CA LEU A 165 23.39 1.45 6.84
C LEU A 165 24.18 1.98 5.63
N ASN A 166 23.74 3.09 5.03
CA ASN A 166 24.28 3.65 3.80
C ASN A 166 24.60 5.13 3.94
N SER A 167 25.26 5.49 5.04
CA SER A 167 25.65 6.88 5.33
C SER A 167 26.37 7.52 4.14
N GLY A 168 25.94 8.73 3.77
CA GLY A 168 26.50 9.50 2.65
C GLY A 168 26.00 9.11 1.26
N LYS A 169 25.16 8.07 1.13
CA LYS A 169 24.51 7.77 -0.16
C LYS A 169 23.23 8.59 -0.32
N ILE A 170 23.02 9.09 -1.53
CA ILE A 170 21.78 9.72 -1.97
C ILE A 170 21.21 8.88 -3.12
N LEU A 171 19.90 8.98 -3.35
CA LEU A 171 19.27 8.45 -4.56
C LEU A 171 19.67 9.38 -5.73
N SER A 172 20.77 9.07 -6.40
CA SER A 172 21.28 9.76 -7.60
C SER A 172 21.33 8.83 -8.80
#